data_AF-A0A3C0G5F1-F1
#
_entry.id   AF-A0A3C0G5F1-F1
#
_cell.length_a   1.000
_cell.length_b   1.000
_cell.length_c   1.000
_cell.angle_alpha   90.00
_cell.angle_beta   90.00
_cell.angle_gamma   90.00
#
_symmetry.space_group_name_H-M   'P 1'
#
loop_
_entity.id
_entity.type
_entity.pdbx_description
1 polymer ?
#
loop_
_entity_poly.entity_id
_entity_poly.type
_entity_poly.pdbx_seq_one_letter_code
_entity_poly.pdbx_strand_id
1 'polypeptide(L)'
;VLEQDENAKNHVLKTLNSVVHGGIYDHVDGGFFRYSTDHMWKVPHFEKMLYDNAQLINLLSKAYKLTGNEEFKVAVEETFKFLHTEMRNEQGGYFSAMDADTDGEEGLYYIWKKDELHDLLQNDFELFAQYYGIVDGEVWEDGNFVLNNKISKSEFLQTNT
;
A
#
# COMPACT_ATOMS: atom_id res chain seq x y z
N VAL A 1 13.76 19.29 12.21
CA VAL A 1 14.60 18.15 12.69
C VAL A 1 15.26 17.44 11.53
N LEU A 2 14.54 16.99 10.49
CA LEU A 2 15.18 16.33 9.32
C LEU A 2 15.93 17.28 8.36
N GLU A 3 15.63 18.58 8.37
CA GLU A 3 16.26 19.56 7.45
C GLU A 3 17.76 19.79 7.69
N GLN A 4 18.30 19.34 8.83
CA GLN A 4 19.70 19.59 9.22
C GLN A 4 20.57 18.33 9.21
N ASP A 5 19.99 17.16 8.88
CA ASP A 5 20.71 15.88 8.77
C ASP A 5 20.24 15.14 7.52
N GLU A 6 21.03 15.25 6.45
CA GLU A 6 20.70 14.66 5.15
C GLU A 6 20.71 13.12 5.19
N ASN A 7 21.51 12.51 6.06
CA ASN A 7 21.54 11.05 6.22
C ASN A 7 20.25 10.55 6.86
N ALA A 8 19.81 11.20 7.95
CA ALA A 8 18.55 10.89 8.60
C ALA A 8 17.36 11.10 7.66
N LYS A 9 17.35 12.22 6.92
CA LYS A 9 16.33 12.51 5.90
C LYS A 9 16.27 11.43 4.82
N ASN A 10 17.41 11.08 4.23
CA ASN A 10 17.46 10.04 3.19
C ASN A 10 17.01 8.68 3.72
N HIS A 11 17.35 8.35 4.96
CA HIS A 11 16.91 7.11 5.59
C HIS A 11 15.38 7.10 5.75
N VAL A 12 14.79 8.17 6.29
CA VAL A 12 13.33 8.29 6.45
C VAL A 12 12.63 8.22 5.10
N LEU A 13 13.09 8.98 4.10
CA LEU A 13 12.46 9.00 2.78
C LEU A 13 12.56 7.64 2.07
N LYS A 14 13.71 6.95 2.20
CA LYS A 14 13.86 5.59 1.68
C LYS A 14 12.85 4.63 2.32
N THR A 15 12.71 4.67 3.65
CA THR A 15 11.75 3.84 4.36
C THR A 15 10.31 4.15 3.96
N LEU A 16 9.94 5.43 3.88
CA LEU A 16 8.59 5.84 3.46
C LEU A 16 8.29 5.41 2.02
N ASN A 17 9.25 5.54 1.11
CA ASN A 17 9.10 5.03 -0.25
C ASN A 17 8.87 3.51 -0.23
N SER A 18 9.64 2.74 0.54
CA SER A 18 9.39 1.29 0.63
C SER A 18 8.02 0.95 1.22
N VAL A 19 7.52 1.74 2.17
CA VAL A 19 6.20 1.53 2.78
C VAL A 19 5.05 1.82 1.80
N VAL A 20 5.10 2.92 1.03
CA VAL A 20 4.01 3.28 0.10
C VAL A 20 4.01 2.42 -1.18
N HIS A 21 5.13 1.79 -1.51
CA HIS A 21 5.25 0.87 -2.64
C HIS A 21 5.06 -0.60 -2.23
N GLY A 22 5.27 -0.93 -0.95
CA GLY A 22 5.11 -2.27 -0.41
C GLY A 22 3.66 -2.72 -0.32
N GLY A 23 3.46 -4.01 -0.07
CA GLY A 23 2.12 -4.60 0.12
C GLY A 23 1.52 -4.29 1.49
N ILE A 24 2.25 -3.63 2.39
CA ILE A 24 1.67 -3.02 3.61
C ILE A 24 0.70 -1.87 3.27
N TYR A 25 0.83 -1.26 2.10
CA TYR A 25 -0.13 -0.32 1.56
C TYR A 25 -1.16 -1.05 0.70
N ASP A 26 -2.44 -0.77 0.92
CA ASP A 26 -3.51 -1.30 0.07
C ASP A 26 -3.58 -0.51 -1.24
N HIS A 27 -3.08 -1.11 -2.32
CA HIS A 27 -3.03 -0.51 -3.65
C HIS A 27 -4.39 -0.46 -4.38
N VAL A 28 -5.45 -1.03 -3.79
CA VAL A 28 -6.80 -1.03 -4.37
C VAL A 28 -7.65 0.09 -3.79
N ASP A 29 -7.84 0.09 -2.47
CA ASP A 29 -8.73 1.04 -1.79
C ASP A 29 -8.01 2.07 -0.91
N GLY A 30 -6.71 1.89 -0.69
CA GLY A 30 -5.91 2.74 0.17
C GLY A 30 -5.96 2.36 1.65
N GLY A 31 -5.14 3.08 2.42
CA GLY A 31 -4.85 2.75 3.80
C GLY A 31 -3.77 1.69 3.95
N PHE A 32 -3.28 1.57 5.19
CA PHE A 32 -2.16 0.74 5.56
C PHE A 32 -2.62 -0.36 6.51
N PHE A 33 -2.12 -1.56 6.25
CA PHE A 33 -2.23 -2.70 7.14
C PHE A 33 -1.31 -2.53 8.36
N ARG A 34 -1.61 -3.25 9.43
CA ARG A 34 -1.06 -3.00 10.78
C ARG A 34 0.45 -3.15 10.85
N TYR A 35 1.01 -4.19 10.24
CA TYR A 35 2.45 -4.39 10.14
C TYR A 35 2.80 -5.33 8.98
N SER A 36 4.06 -5.29 8.54
CA SER A 36 4.63 -6.26 7.63
C SER A 36 5.29 -7.40 8.40
N THR A 37 5.11 -8.63 7.94
CA THR A 37 5.75 -9.84 8.47
C THR A 37 7.17 -10.03 7.91
N ASP A 38 7.53 -9.31 6.85
CA ASP A 38 8.87 -9.30 6.25
C ASP A 38 9.52 -7.90 6.26
N HIS A 39 10.83 -7.89 6.00
CA HIS A 39 11.68 -6.69 5.99
C HIS A 39 11.58 -5.85 4.70
N MET A 40 10.89 -6.38 3.69
CA MET A 40 10.67 -5.73 2.39
C MET A 40 9.35 -4.96 2.34
N TRP A 41 8.54 -4.99 3.40
CA TRP A 41 7.20 -4.41 3.48
C TRP A 41 6.18 -5.07 2.54
N LYS A 42 6.43 -6.33 2.13
CA LYS A 42 5.63 -7.00 1.10
C LYS A 42 4.39 -7.68 1.68
N VAL A 43 4.53 -8.47 2.73
CA VAL A 43 3.45 -9.32 3.27
C VAL A 43 2.91 -8.71 4.57
N PRO A 44 1.71 -8.12 4.56
CA PRO A 44 1.10 -7.55 5.75
C PRO A 44 0.44 -8.61 6.65
N HIS A 45 0.17 -8.22 7.89
CA HIS A 45 -0.97 -8.74 8.64
C HIS A 45 -2.17 -7.85 8.31
N PHE A 46 -3.22 -8.39 7.70
CA PHE A 46 -4.20 -7.63 6.90
C PHE A 46 -5.21 -6.79 7.72
N GLU A 47 -4.98 -6.64 9.02
CA GLU A 47 -5.78 -5.80 9.91
C GLU A 47 -5.46 -4.32 9.62
N LYS A 48 -6.45 -3.43 9.65
CA LYS A 48 -6.22 -1.99 9.51
C LYS A 48 -6.58 -1.26 10.81
N MET A 49 -5.62 -0.51 11.35
CA MET A 49 -5.78 0.23 12.59
C MET A 49 -5.93 1.73 12.34
N LEU A 50 -6.91 2.37 13.00
CA LEU A 50 -7.16 3.81 12.85
C LEU A 50 -5.94 4.65 13.24
N TYR A 51 -5.29 4.32 14.35
CA TYR A 51 -4.18 5.10 14.87
C TYR A 51 -2.92 5.01 13.99
N ASP A 52 -2.69 3.87 13.33
CA ASP A 52 -1.57 3.70 12.39
C ASP A 52 -1.81 4.57 11.15
N ASN A 53 -2.99 4.45 10.55
CA ASN A 53 -3.39 5.22 9.38
C ASN A 53 -3.40 6.74 9.64
N ALA A 54 -3.95 7.18 10.77
CA ALA A 54 -3.96 8.59 11.15
C ALA A 54 -2.54 9.16 11.34
N GLN A 55 -1.62 8.38 11.92
CA GLN A 55 -0.22 8.78 12.08
C GLN A 55 0.52 8.81 10.74
N LEU A 56 0.27 7.84 9.86
CA LEU A 56 0.86 7.78 8.53
C LEU A 56 0.39 8.92 7.64
N ILE A 57 -0.90 9.30 7.69
CA ILE A 57 -1.40 10.51 6.99
C ILE A 57 -0.57 11.73 7.37
N ASN A 58 -0.33 11.96 8.67
CA ASN A 58 0.46 13.10 9.14
C ASN A 58 1.92 13.03 8.68
N LEU A 59 2.54 11.85 8.77
CA LEU A 59 3.94 11.64 8.39
C LEU A 59 4.15 11.82 6.88
N LEU A 60 3.30 11.20 6.06
CA LEU A 60 3.34 11.30 4.60
C LEU A 60 3.00 12.71 4.12
N SER A 61 2.06 13.42 4.77
CA SER A 61 1.79 14.83 4.47
C SER A 61 3.01 15.72 4.70
N LYS A 62 3.78 15.47 5.77
CA LYS A 62 5.04 16.18 6.03
C LYS A 62 6.11 15.82 5.00
N ALA A 63 6.21 14.55 4.63
CA ALA A 63 7.13 14.09 3.60
C ALA A 63 6.80 14.74 2.24
N TYR A 64 5.52 14.76 1.85
CA TYR A 64 5.06 15.46 0.64
C TYR A 64 5.41 16.95 0.67
N LYS A 65 5.12 17.65 1.78
CA LYS A 65 5.47 19.07 1.92
C LYS A 65 6.98 19.32 1.78
N LEU A 66 7.81 18.38 2.23
CA LEU A 66 9.27 18.49 2.17
C LEU A 66 9.83 18.19 0.78
N THR A 67 9.29 17.18 0.08
CA THR A 67 9.89 16.63 -1.14
C THR A 67 9.14 16.97 -2.43
N GLY A 68 7.85 17.29 -2.34
CA GLY A 68 6.95 17.38 -3.50
C GLY A 68 6.67 16.03 -4.17
N ASN A 69 7.01 14.89 -3.54
CA ASN A 69 6.74 13.57 -4.12
C ASN A 69 5.23 13.28 -4.12
N GLU A 70 4.60 13.33 -5.30
CA GLU A 70 3.16 13.12 -5.46
C GLU A 70 2.67 11.74 -4.97
N GLU A 71 3.53 10.72 -4.89
CA GLU A 71 3.15 9.40 -4.37
C GLU A 71 2.76 9.45 -2.89
N PHE A 72 3.43 10.30 -2.09
CA PHE A 72 3.03 10.51 -0.70
C PHE A 72 1.69 11.22 -0.59
N LYS A 73 1.38 12.11 -1.54
CA LYS A 73 0.09 12.80 -1.57
C LYS A 73 -1.02 11.83 -1.96
N VAL A 74 -0.81 11.02 -2.99
CA VAL A 74 -1.77 9.97 -3.41
C VAL A 74 -2.07 9.03 -2.24
N ALA A 75 -1.04 8.52 -1.57
CA ALA A 75 -1.22 7.65 -0.41
C ALA A 75 -1.99 8.33 0.73
N VAL A 76 -1.79 9.64 0.96
CA VAL A 76 -2.56 10.41 1.95
C VAL A 76 -4.03 10.55 1.55
N GLU A 77 -4.30 10.91 0.29
CA GLU A 77 -5.66 11.13 -0.22
C GLU A 77 -6.46 9.82 -0.23
N GLU A 78 -5.85 8.73 -0.68
CA GLU A 78 -6.45 7.38 -0.70
C GLU A 78 -6.66 6.85 0.72
N THR A 79 -5.69 6.99 1.62
CA THR A 79 -5.87 6.60 3.03
C THR A 79 -6.98 7.41 3.71
N PHE A 80 -7.04 8.72 3.46
CA PHE A 80 -8.12 9.55 4.01
C PHE A 80 -9.48 9.13 3.46
N LYS A 81 -9.58 8.84 2.16
CA LYS A 81 -10.78 8.31 1.52
C LYS A 81 -11.20 7.01 2.19
N PHE A 82 -10.30 6.03 2.30
CA PHE A 82 -10.56 4.74 2.96
C PHE A 82 -11.10 4.93 4.38
N LEU A 83 -10.42 5.73 5.20
CA LEU A 83 -10.89 6.00 6.57
C LEU A 83 -12.29 6.61 6.56
N HIS A 84 -12.57 7.53 5.64
CA HIS A 84 -13.85 8.23 5.57
C HIS A 84 -14.99 7.36 5.05
N THR A 85 -14.74 6.44 4.14
CA THR A 85 -15.77 5.57 3.54
C THR A 85 -15.99 4.31 4.34
N GLU A 86 -14.90 3.65 4.78
CA GLU A 86 -14.97 2.32 5.39
C GLU A 86 -14.92 2.35 6.91
N MET A 87 -14.16 3.29 7.50
CA MET A 87 -13.95 3.31 8.95
C MET A 87 -14.79 4.34 9.70
N ARG A 88 -15.56 5.19 9.02
CA ARG A 88 -16.40 6.22 9.65
C ARG A 88 -17.82 5.69 9.86
N ASN A 89 -18.34 5.81 11.09
CA ASN A 89 -19.72 5.47 11.38
C ASN A 89 -20.69 6.62 11.04
N GLU A 90 -21.98 6.31 11.02
CA GLU A 90 -23.05 7.28 10.70
C GLU A 90 -23.13 8.47 11.66
N GLN A 91 -22.61 8.31 12.88
CA GLN A 91 -22.58 9.36 13.91
C GLN A 91 -21.33 10.26 13.80
N GLY A 92 -20.44 9.96 12.84
CA GLY A 92 -19.24 10.72 12.56
C GLY A 92 -17.99 10.29 13.33
N GLY A 93 -18.09 9.29 14.20
CA GLY A 93 -16.93 8.65 14.83
C GLY A 93 -16.23 7.69 13.89
N TYR A 94 -15.01 7.26 14.25
CA TYR A 94 -14.25 6.27 13.48
C TYR A 94 -14.07 4.99 14.30
N PHE A 95 -14.19 3.83 13.65
CA PHE A 95 -13.84 2.53 14.26
C PHE A 95 -12.35 2.49 14.57
N SER A 96 -11.95 1.80 15.64
CA SER A 96 -10.53 1.72 16.03
C SER A 96 -9.72 0.76 15.18
N ALA A 97 -10.36 -0.26 14.62
CA ALA A 97 -9.75 -1.33 13.86
C ALA A 97 -10.75 -1.94 12.87
N MET A 98 -10.22 -2.56 11.82
CA MET A 98 -10.93 -3.43 10.88
C MET A 98 -10.22 -4.80 10.90
N ASP A 99 -10.98 -5.86 11.18
CA ASP A 99 -10.47 -7.23 11.24
C ASP A 99 -9.98 -7.71 9.87
N ALA A 100 -9.02 -8.62 9.90
CA ALA A 100 -8.42 -9.26 8.75
C ALA A 100 -9.13 -10.55 8.33
N ASP A 101 -9.89 -11.18 9.25
CA ASP A 101 -10.57 -12.45 9.00
C ASP A 101 -11.81 -12.28 8.10
N THR A 102 -11.86 -13.06 7.03
CA THR A 102 -13.06 -13.24 6.20
C THR A 102 -13.26 -14.73 5.99
N ASP A 103 -14.43 -15.24 6.36
CA ASP A 103 -14.80 -16.66 6.27
C ASP A 103 -13.80 -17.64 6.95
N GLY A 104 -13.06 -17.17 7.96
CA GLY A 104 -12.04 -17.93 8.68
C GLY A 104 -10.65 -17.87 8.04
N GLU A 105 -10.47 -17.07 6.99
CA GLU A 105 -9.21 -16.86 6.29
C GLU A 105 -8.73 -15.41 6.42
N GLU A 106 -7.46 -15.22 6.80
CA GLU A 106 -6.89 -13.88 6.95
C GLU A 106 -6.59 -13.26 5.58
N GLY A 107 -7.12 -12.06 5.33
CA GLY A 107 -6.72 -11.24 4.19
C GLY A 107 -7.26 -11.69 2.84
N LEU A 108 -8.30 -12.53 2.82
CA LEU A 108 -8.87 -13.13 1.60
C LEU A 108 -9.17 -12.11 0.48
N TYR A 109 -9.60 -10.90 0.83
CA TYR A 109 -9.90 -9.83 -0.15
C TYR A 109 -8.68 -9.06 -0.67
N TYR A 110 -7.49 -9.31 -0.14
CA TYR A 110 -6.27 -8.54 -0.44
C TYR A 110 -5.19 -9.38 -1.13
N ILE A 111 -5.51 -10.65 -1.41
CA ILE A 111 -4.61 -11.63 -2.01
C ILE A 111 -5.22 -12.13 -3.31
N TRP A 112 -4.37 -12.33 -4.32
CA TRP A 112 -4.85 -12.49 -5.69
C TRP A 112 -4.25 -13.71 -6.37
N LYS A 113 -5.06 -14.45 -7.13
CA LYS A 113 -4.53 -15.46 -8.06
C LYS A 113 -4.18 -14.81 -9.39
N LYS A 114 -3.12 -15.30 -10.02
CA LYS A 114 -2.69 -14.83 -11.35
C LYS A 114 -3.78 -15.01 -12.40
N ASP A 115 -4.42 -16.19 -12.43
CA ASP A 115 -5.47 -16.50 -13.39
C ASP A 115 -6.72 -15.62 -13.19
N GLU A 116 -7.06 -15.34 -11.94
CA GLU A 116 -8.14 -14.40 -11.59
C GLU A 116 -7.85 -12.99 -12.10
N LEU A 117 -6.64 -12.47 -11.84
CA LEU A 117 -6.22 -11.16 -12.33
C LEU A 117 -6.22 -11.10 -13.86
N HIS A 118 -5.78 -12.18 -14.52
CA HIS A 118 -5.81 -12.28 -15.97
C HIS A 118 -7.23 -12.20 -16.52
N ASP A 119 -8.18 -12.92 -15.91
CA ASP A 119 -9.57 -12.92 -16.34
C ASP A 119 -10.28 -11.58 -16.08
N LEU A 120 -9.97 -10.92 -14.96
CA LEU A 120 -10.54 -9.62 -14.59
C LEU A 120 -10.02 -8.47 -15.47
N LEU A 121 -8.70 -8.43 -15.71
CA LEU A 121 -8.04 -7.32 -16.37
C LEU A 121 -7.93 -7.49 -17.89
N GLN A 122 -8.00 -8.72 -18.38
CA GLN A 122 -7.96 -9.04 -19.82
C GLN A 122 -6.75 -8.39 -20.51
N ASN A 123 -6.98 -7.43 -21.42
CA ASN A 123 -5.93 -6.78 -22.18
C ASN A 123 -4.98 -5.93 -21.31
N ASP A 124 -5.42 -5.50 -20.12
CA ASP A 124 -4.62 -4.71 -19.19
C ASP A 124 -3.75 -5.56 -18.27
N PHE A 125 -3.93 -6.89 -18.29
CA PHE A 125 -3.23 -7.81 -17.38
C PHE A 125 -1.71 -7.71 -17.49
N GLU A 126 -1.15 -7.71 -18.70
CA GLU A 126 0.31 -7.72 -18.88
C GLU A 126 0.96 -6.46 -18.28
N LEU A 127 0.35 -5.29 -18.48
CA LEU A 127 0.82 -4.04 -17.91
C LEU A 127 0.69 -4.03 -16.38
N PHE A 128 -0.44 -4.50 -15.87
CA PHE A 128 -0.69 -4.62 -14.43
C PHE A 128 0.29 -5.57 -13.76
N ALA A 129 0.49 -6.76 -14.36
CA ALA A 129 1.39 -7.79 -13.87
C ALA A 129 2.84 -7.30 -13.81
N GLN A 130 3.26 -6.52 -14.82
CA GLN A 130 4.58 -5.92 -14.82
C GLN A 130 4.75 -4.86 -13.72
N TYR A 131 3.73 -4.03 -13.49
CA TYR A 131 3.79 -2.98 -12.48
C TYR A 131 3.75 -3.54 -11.05
N TYR A 132 2.86 -4.49 -10.78
CA TYR A 132 2.65 -5.08 -9.45
C TYR A 132 3.45 -6.37 -9.19
N GLY A 133 4.35 -6.73 -10.11
CA GLY A 133 5.23 -7.89 -9.93
C GLY A 133 4.49 -9.23 -9.87
N ILE A 134 3.44 -9.42 -10.67
CA ILE A 134 2.68 -10.68 -10.76
C ILE A 134 3.44 -11.68 -11.63
N VAL A 135 4.56 -12.18 -11.11
CA VAL A 135 5.48 -13.11 -11.76
C VAL A 135 5.81 -14.28 -10.84
N ASP A 136 6.14 -15.44 -11.42
CA ASP A 136 6.27 -16.70 -10.65
C ASP A 136 7.29 -16.64 -9.50
N GLY A 137 8.30 -15.77 -9.58
CA GLY A 137 9.29 -15.55 -8.51
C GLY A 137 8.81 -14.70 -7.33
N GLU A 138 7.64 -14.07 -7.43
CA GLU A 138 7.05 -13.20 -6.40
C GLU A 138 5.80 -13.81 -5.76
N VAL A 139 5.48 -15.06 -6.08
CA VAL A 139 4.37 -15.81 -5.51
C VAL A 139 4.49 -15.87 -3.99
N TRP A 140 3.38 -15.57 -3.32
CA TRP A 140 3.15 -15.79 -1.90
C TRP A 140 2.26 -17.03 -1.71
N GLU A 141 1.99 -17.40 -0.45
CA GLU A 141 1.38 -18.66 -0.04
C GLU A 141 0.21 -19.12 -0.92
N ASP A 142 0.15 -20.43 -1.15
CA ASP A 142 -0.85 -21.12 -1.98
C ASP A 142 -1.00 -20.60 -3.41
N GLY A 143 0.00 -19.89 -3.96
CA GLY A 143 -0.07 -19.34 -5.31
C GLY A 143 -0.70 -17.96 -5.38
N ASN A 144 -0.85 -17.28 -4.24
CA ASN A 144 -1.40 -15.93 -4.15
C ASN A 144 -0.34 -14.86 -4.38
N PHE A 145 -0.78 -13.65 -4.70
CA PHE A 145 0.05 -12.46 -4.79
C PHE A 145 -0.50 -11.38 -3.86
N VAL A 146 0.41 -10.65 -3.20
CA VAL A 146 0.10 -9.39 -2.51
C VAL A 146 0.56 -8.26 -3.42
N LEU A 147 -0.35 -7.36 -3.78
CA LEU A 147 -0.01 -6.23 -4.65
C LEU A 147 1.06 -5.36 -3.98
N ASN A 148 2.16 -5.17 -4.69
CA ASN A 148 3.25 -4.28 -4.31
C ASN A 148 3.96 -3.86 -5.59
N ASN A 149 4.68 -2.75 -5.58
CA ASN A 149 5.50 -2.35 -6.71
C ASN A 149 6.92 -1.99 -6.24
N LYS A 150 7.88 -1.98 -7.17
CA LYS A 150 9.30 -1.74 -6.86
C LYS A 150 9.76 -0.34 -7.26
N ILE A 151 8.99 0.33 -8.11
CA ILE A 151 9.31 1.61 -8.71
C ILE A 151 8.07 2.49 -8.73
N SER A 152 8.32 3.79 -8.76
CA SER A 152 7.24 4.79 -8.84
C SER A 152 6.40 4.62 -10.11
N LYS A 153 5.13 5.04 -10.06
CA LYS A 153 4.28 5.04 -11.26
C LYS A 153 4.90 5.87 -12.40
N SER A 154 5.50 7.00 -12.07
CA SER A 154 6.18 7.86 -13.04
C SER A 154 7.37 7.15 -13.70
N GLU A 155 8.18 6.43 -12.94
CA GLU A 155 9.33 5.68 -13.46
C GLU A 155 8.88 4.49 -14.31
N PHE A 156 7.83 3.79 -13.89
CA PHE A 156 7.25 2.69 -14.65
C PHE A 156 6.75 3.15 -16.03
N LEU A 157 6.01 4.26 -16.07
CA LEU A 157 5.50 4.82 -17.33
C LEU A 157 6.64 5.26 -18.27
N GLN A 158 7.76 5.78 -17.76
CA GLN A 158 8.89 6.17 -18.60
C GLN A 158 9.63 5.00 -19.23
N THR A 159 9.55 3.80 -18.62
CA THR A 159 10.30 2.62 -19.05
C THR A 159 9.47 1.62 -19.85
N ASN A 160 8.14 1.77 -19.88
CA ASN A 160 7.19 0.81 -20.46
C ASN A 160 6.14 1.46 -21.39
N THR A 161 6.43 2.66 -21.93
CA THR A 161 5.67 3.31 -23.00
C THR A 161 6.54 3.43 -24.25
#